data_AF-A0A0X3S3P1-F1
#
_entry.id   AF-A0A0X3S3P1-F1
#
_cell.length_a   1.000
_cell.length_b   1.000
_cell.length_c   1.000
_cell.angle_alpha   90.00
_cell.angle_beta   90.00
_cell.angle_gamma   90.00
#
_symmetry.space_group_name_H-M   'P 1'
#
loop_
_entity.id
_entity.type
_entity.pdbx_description
1 polymer ?
#
loop_
_entity_poly.entity_id
_entity_poly.type
_entity_poly.pdbx_seq_one_letter_code
_entity_poly.pdbx_strand_id
1 'polypeptide(L)' 'MKDVSTRIIPAAGRTTPQDVFDRRCADALSTLVGRETAEFPGGHNGNTSHPRAYATRLRQVLADAG' A
#
# COMPACT_ATOMS: atom_id res chain seq x y z
N MET A 1 20.80 17.49 -8.80
CA MET A 1 19.54 17.09 -8.16
C MET A 1 19.90 16.32 -6.89
N LYS A 2 20.13 17.03 -5.78
CA LYS A 2 20.40 16.47 -4.45
C LYS A 2 19.34 17.13 -3.55
N ASP A 3 18.63 16.33 -2.76
CA ASP A 3 17.48 16.67 -1.89
C ASP A 3 16.07 16.74 -2.48
N VAL A 4 15.65 15.71 -3.23
CA VAL A 4 14.22 15.33 -3.23
C VAL A 4 14.10 13.99 -2.53
N SER A 5 13.58 14.00 -1.29
CA SER A 5 13.25 12.76 -0.58
C SER A 5 11.93 12.21 -1.11
N THR A 6 11.93 11.04 -1.72
CA THR A 6 10.69 10.37 -2.14
C THR A 6 10.14 9.53 -1.00
N ARG A 7 8.90 9.77 -0.61
CA ARG A 7 8.19 8.95 0.37
C ARG A 7 7.53 7.77 -0.33
N ILE A 8 7.93 6.56 0.04
CA ILE A 8 7.37 5.30 -0.47
C ILE A 8 6.52 4.65 0.62
N ILE A 9 5.28 4.28 0.28
CA ILE A 9 4.40 3.49 1.16
C ILE A 9 4.10 2.16 0.47
N PRO A 10 4.62 1.03 0.97
CA PRO A 10 4.18 -0.28 0.54
C PRO A 10 2.71 -0.50 0.92
N ALA A 11 1.93 -1.10 0.03
CA ALA A 11 0.51 -1.32 0.26
C ALA A 11 0.03 -2.62 -0.39
N ALA A 12 -0.96 -3.25 0.21
CA ALA A 12 -1.63 -4.44 -0.33
C ALA A 12 -3.11 -4.44 0.04
N GLY A 13 -3.94 -5.09 -0.78
CA GLY A 13 -5.34 -5.36 -0.43
C GLY A 13 -5.41 -6.33 0.75
N ARG A 14 -6.24 -6.04 1.76
CA ARG A 14 -6.43 -6.84 2.97
C ARG A 14 -6.76 -8.31 2.69
N THR A 15 -7.49 -8.60 1.61
CA THR A 15 -7.88 -9.96 1.26
C THR A 15 -6.94 -10.61 0.24
N THR A 16 -5.79 -10.00 -0.05
CA THR A 16 -4.75 -10.61 -0.89
C THR A 16 -4.08 -11.73 -0.09
N PRO A 17 -4.06 -12.98 -0.58
CA PRO A 17 -3.40 -14.08 0.12
C PRO A 17 -1.92 -13.79 0.40
N GLN A 18 -1.39 -14.32 1.50
CA GLN A 18 0.00 -14.06 1.94
C GLN A 18 1.06 -14.70 1.05
N ASP A 19 0.69 -15.77 0.34
CA ASP A 19 1.59 -16.59 -0.45
C ASP A 19 1.66 -16.16 -1.94
N VAL A 20 0.76 -15.28 -2.40
CA VAL A 20 0.79 -14.81 -3.79
C VAL A 20 1.84 -13.72 -4.01
N PHE A 21 2.30 -13.63 -5.25
CA PHE A 21 3.40 -12.76 -5.67
C PHE A 21 3.20 -11.30 -5.24
N ASP A 22 2.01 -10.72 -5.47
CA ASP A 22 1.77 -9.31 -5.21
C ASP A 22 1.90 -8.96 -3.73
N ARG A 23 1.46 -9.85 -2.84
CA ARG A 23 1.60 -9.67 -1.40
C ARG A 23 3.05 -9.76 -0.96
N ARG A 24 3.79 -10.76 -1.46
CA ARG A 24 5.22 -10.90 -1.20
C ARG A 24 6.03 -9.70 -1.67
N CYS A 25 5.66 -9.11 -2.81
CA CYS A 25 6.28 -7.88 -3.31
C CYS A 25 6.06 -6.69 -2.37
N ALA A 26 4.83 -6.51 -1.87
CA ALA A 26 4.53 -5.45 -0.90
C ALA A 26 5.32 -5.62 0.40
N ASP A 27 5.42 -6.85 0.91
CA ASP A 27 6.15 -7.17 2.15
C ASP A 27 7.68 -7.04 1.98
N ALA A 28 8.22 -7.43 0.82
CA ALA A 28 9.62 -7.20 0.49
C ALA A 28 9.95 -5.70 0.38
N LEU A 29 9.07 -4.91 -0.23
CA LEU A 29 9.22 -3.45 -0.30
C LEU A 29 9.14 -2.82 1.09
N SER A 30 8.21 -3.27 1.93
CA SER A 30 8.08 -2.88 3.34
C SER A 30 9.39 -3.07 4.11
N THR A 31 10.02 -4.23 3.95
CA THR A 31 11.33 -4.54 4.52
C THR A 31 12.41 -3.59 4.00
N LEU A 32 12.44 -3.34 2.68
CA LEU A 32 13.45 -2.50 2.05
C LEU A 32 13.37 -1.03 2.51
N VAL A 33 12.15 -0.50 2.71
CA VAL A 33 11.95 0.91 3.08
C VAL A 33 11.75 1.13 4.58
N GLY A 34 11.74 0.06 5.38
CA GLY A 34 11.55 0.11 6.83
C GLY A 34 10.17 0.65 7.26
N ARG A 35 9.11 0.33 6.52
CA ARG A 35 7.73 0.79 6.81
C ARG A 35 6.75 -0.35 6.67
N GLU A 36 5.76 -0.40 7.55
CA GLU A 36 4.69 -1.39 7.46
C GLU A 36 3.89 -1.30 6.16
N THR A 37 3.41 -2.45 5.68
CA THR A 37 2.51 -2.53 4.53
C THR A 37 1.15 -1.96 4.90
N ALA A 38 0.74 -0.87 4.24
CA ALA A 38 -0.58 -0.29 4.43
C ALA A 38 -1.66 -1.19 3.80
N GLU A 39 -2.66 -1.57 4.59
CA GLU A 39 -3.80 -2.33 4.07
C GLU A 39 -4.83 -1.43 3.37
N PHE A 40 -5.29 -1.92 2.21
CA PHE A 40 -6.38 -1.35 1.42
C PHE A 40 -7.60 -2.30 1.36
N PRO A 41 -8.82 -1.77 1.13
CA PRO A 41 -10.01 -2.61 0.96
C PRO A 41 -9.89 -3.57 -0.23
N GLY A 42 -10.39 -4.81 -0.08
CA GLY A 42 -10.37 -5.83 -1.12
C GLY A 42 -9.03 -6.54 -1.29
N GLY A 43 -8.85 -7.22 -2.43
CA GLY A 43 -7.62 -7.91 -2.81
C GLY A 43 -6.78 -7.06 -3.78
N HIS A 44 -6.09 -7.72 -4.71
CA HIS A 44 -5.29 -7.05 -5.75
C HIS A 44 -6.09 -5.98 -6.53
N ASN A 45 -7.38 -6.22 -6.76
CA ASN A 45 -8.30 -5.33 -7.48
C ASN A 45 -9.16 -4.47 -6.53
N GLY A 46 -8.63 -4.10 -5.36
CA GLY A 46 -9.34 -3.30 -4.35
C GLY A 46 -9.88 -1.96 -4.88
N ASN A 47 -9.16 -1.33 -5.81
CA ASN A 47 -9.55 -0.07 -6.43
C ASN A 47 -10.79 -0.19 -7.32
N THR A 48 -11.04 -1.35 -7.93
CA THR A 48 -12.22 -1.57 -8.79
C THR A 48 -13.37 -2.20 -8.02
N SER A 49 -13.09 -3.11 -7.08
CA SER A 49 -14.09 -3.77 -6.24
C SER A 49 -14.64 -2.86 -5.14
N HIS A 50 -13.84 -1.92 -4.62
CA HIS A 50 -14.19 -1.03 -3.51
C HIS A 50 -13.79 0.43 -3.77
N PRO A 51 -14.19 1.05 -4.90
CA PRO A 51 -13.61 2.32 -5.38
C PRO A 51 -13.70 3.47 -4.37
N ARG A 52 -14.85 3.61 -3.68
CA ARG A 52 -15.05 4.67 -2.68
C ARG A 52 -14.19 4.45 -1.44
N ALA A 53 -14.20 3.24 -0.88
CA ALA A 53 -13.42 2.91 0.30
C ALA A 53 -11.91 2.96 0.03
N TYR A 54 -11.48 2.51 -1.16
CA TYR A 54 -10.11 2.59 -1.62
C TYR A 54 -9.63 4.04 -1.72
N ALA A 55 -10.43 4.93 -2.34
CA ALA A 55 -10.11 6.35 -2.44
C ALA A 55 -10.04 7.04 -1.07
N THR A 56 -10.95 6.71 -0.15
CA THR A 56 -10.90 7.21 1.23
C THR A 56 -9.62 6.77 1.94
N ARG A 57 -9.27 5.48 1.85
CA ARG A 57 -8.04 4.95 2.47
C ARG A 57 -6.79 5.56 1.86
N LEU A 58 -6.76 5.76 0.53
CA LEU A 58 -5.64 6.40 -0.16
C LEU A 58 -5.37 7.80 0.40
N ARG A 59 -6.42 8.61 0.57
CA ARG A 59 -6.29 9.97 1.13
C ARG A 59 -5.77 9.93 2.57
N GLN A 60 -6.27 9.02 3.40
CA GLN A 60 -5.78 8.83 4.78
C GLN A 60 -4.30 8.47 4.79
N VAL A 61 -3.89 7.45 4.04
CA VAL A 61 -2.50 6.99 3.96
C VAL A 61 -1.55 8.08 3.47
N LEU A 62 -2.00 8.93 2.54
CA LEU A 62 -1.19 10.03 2.04
C LEU A 62 -1.17 11.23 2.99
N ALA A 63 -2.21 11.45 3.80
CA ALA A 63 -2.29 12.54 4.77
C ALA A 63 -1.61 12.21 6.13
N ASP A 64 -1.77 10.98 6.63
CA ASP A 64 -1.26 10.53 7.94
C ASP A 64 0.26 10.36 7.97
N ALA A 65 0.90 10.36 6.81
CA ALA A 65 2.34 10.13 6.67
C ALA A 65 3.14 11.45 6.54
N GLY A 66 2.67 12.48 7.25
CA GLY A 66 3.36 13.76 7.49
C GLY A 66 4.44 13.63 8.55
#